data_AF-A0A7S0DMF5-F1
#
_entry.id   AF-A0A7S0DMF5-F1
#
_cell.length_a   1.000
_cell.length_b   1.000
_cell.length_c   1.000
_cell.angle_alpha   90.00
_cell.angle_beta   90.00
_cell.angle_gamma   90.00
#
_symmetry.space_group_name_H-M   'P 1'
#
loop_
_entity.id
_entity.type
_entity.pdbx_description
1 polymer ?
#
loop_
_entity_poly.entity_id
_entity_poly.type
_entity_poly.pdbx_seq_one_letter_code
_entity_poly.pdbx_strand_id
1 'polypeptide(L)'
;MCADNELKGVNRAAQYAKTLLNKSESARVDGKLNEDVQELLSGHCIYLSNFFGASGDFTILKSLANELEQNTLGGMVNWSKHLKHENPSFSKTFKAVIQRMSHYFDVDVHATRLNFYRD
;
A
#
# COMPACT_ATOMS: atom_id res chain seq x y z
N MET A 1 13.68 -8.61 -21.95
CA MET A 1 12.25 -8.39 -22.29
C MET A 1 11.45 -9.40 -21.48
N CYS A 2 10.98 -9.01 -20.30
CA CYS A 2 10.10 -9.84 -19.49
C CYS A 2 8.67 -9.41 -19.78
N ALA A 3 7.85 -10.37 -20.19
CA ALA A 3 6.49 -10.17 -20.65
C ALA A 3 5.63 -9.44 -19.61
N ASP A 4 4.85 -8.47 -20.11
CA ASP A 4 3.66 -7.93 -19.47
C ASP A 4 2.68 -9.08 -19.22
N ASN A 5 2.83 -9.72 -18.07
CA ASN A 5 1.90 -10.73 -17.62
C ASN A 5 0.66 -9.96 -17.14
N GLU A 6 -0.33 -9.83 -18.04
CA GLU A 6 -1.66 -9.29 -17.75
C GLU A 6 -2.12 -9.82 -16.38
N LEU A 7 -2.22 -8.92 -15.40
CA LEU A 7 -2.88 -9.15 -14.13
C LEU A 7 -4.39 -9.30 -14.38
N LYS A 8 -4.82 -10.35 -15.08
CA LYS A 8 -6.22 -10.80 -15.24
C LYS A 8 -6.71 -11.49 -13.97
N GLY A 9 -6.44 -10.87 -12.82
CA GLY A 9 -7.04 -11.22 -11.54
C GLY A 9 -8.33 -10.44 -11.37
N VAL A 10 -9.41 -11.11 -10.95
CA VAL A 10 -10.63 -10.41 -10.51
C VAL A 10 -10.25 -9.42 -9.41
N ASN A 11 -10.49 -8.13 -9.64
CA ASN A 11 -10.24 -7.09 -8.64
C ASN A 11 -11.02 -7.41 -7.35
N ARG A 12 -10.30 -7.73 -6.27
CA ARG A 12 -10.91 -8.09 -4.98
C ARG A 12 -11.28 -6.88 -4.13
N ALA A 13 -10.95 -5.65 -4.56
CA ALA A 13 -11.33 -4.43 -3.83
C ALA A 13 -12.84 -4.39 -3.57
N ALA A 14 -13.65 -4.75 -4.57
CA ALA A 14 -15.10 -4.86 -4.46
C ALA A 14 -15.57 -5.86 -3.40
N GLN A 15 -14.88 -6.99 -3.26
CA GLN A 15 -15.22 -8.01 -2.27
C GLN A 15 -14.95 -7.49 -0.86
N TYR A 16 -13.81 -6.83 -0.63
CA TYR A 16 -13.47 -6.26 0.66
C TYR A 16 -14.34 -5.06 1.01
N ALA A 17 -14.65 -4.18 0.05
CA ALA A 17 -15.49 -3.01 0.28
C ALA A 17 -16.90 -3.38 0.75
N LYS A 18 -17.50 -4.43 0.17
CA LYS A 18 -18.81 -4.95 0.59
C LYS A 18 -18.84 -5.40 2.06
N THR A 19 -17.72 -5.85 2.62
CA THR A 19 -17.68 -6.24 4.04
C THR A 19 -17.83 -5.05 4.98
N LEU A 20 -17.53 -3.82 4.54
CA LEU A 20 -17.68 -2.61 5.36
C LEU A 20 -19.15 -2.31 5.66
N LEU A 21 -20.02 -2.45 4.66
CA LEU A 21 -21.48 -2.27 4.82
C LEU A 21 -22.10 -3.33 5.73
N ASN A 22 -21.51 -4.53 5.77
CA ASN A 22 -22.03 -5.65 6.56
C ASN A 22 -21.58 -5.64 8.02
N LYS A 23 -20.84 -4.62 8.48
CA LYS A 23 -20.35 -4.54 9.88
C LYS A 23 -21.44 -4.21 10.89
N SER A 24 -22.48 -3.48 10.49
CA SER A 24 -23.60 -3.10 11.36
C SER A 24 -24.79 -2.64 10.54
N GLU A 25 -25.99 -2.70 11.12
CA GLU A 25 -27.19 -2.13 10.51
C GLU A 25 -27.06 -0.61 10.28
N SER A 26 -26.34 0.10 11.17
CA SER A 26 -26.03 1.52 10.98
C SER A 26 -25.17 1.79 9.75
N ALA A 27 -24.20 0.93 9.44
CA ALA A 27 -23.36 1.06 8.26
C ALA A 27 -24.14 0.86 6.95
N ARG A 28 -25.21 0.05 6.98
CA ARG A 28 -26.05 -0.21 5.80
C ARG A 28 -26.92 0.98 5.40
N VAL A 29 -27.29 1.81 6.38
CA VAL A 29 -28.14 3.00 6.17
C VAL A 29 -27.36 4.31 6.14
N ASP A 30 -26.04 4.25 6.33
CA ASP A 30 -25.16 5.41 6.16
C ASP A 30 -25.03 5.73 4.66
N GLY A 31 -25.68 6.82 4.24
CA GLY A 31 -25.67 7.25 2.84
C GLY A 31 -24.28 7.57 2.31
N LYS A 32 -23.42 8.17 3.15
CA LYS A 32 -22.06 8.53 2.76
C LYS A 32 -21.20 7.29 2.57
N LEU A 33 -21.27 6.33 3.49
CA LEU A 33 -20.54 5.07 3.34
C LEU A 33 -20.99 4.29 2.11
N ASN A 34 -22.29 4.33 1.79
CA ASN A 34 -22.80 3.72 0.56
C ASN A 34 -22.23 4.39 -0.70
N GLU A 35 -22.21 5.73 -0.75
CA GLU A 35 -21.59 6.48 -1.86
C GLU A 35 -20.10 6.13 -2.01
N ASP A 36 -19.33 6.17 -0.92
CA ASP A 36 -17.89 5.82 -0.90
C ASP A 36 -17.66 4.39 -1.43
N VAL A 37 -18.50 3.43 -1.04
CA VAL A 37 -18.42 2.04 -1.52
C VAL A 37 -18.78 1.95 -3.01
N GLN A 38 -19.78 2.69 -3.49
CA GLN A 38 -20.13 2.70 -4.91
C GLN A 38 -19.01 3.32 -5.77
N GLU A 39 -18.36 4.39 -5.31
CA GLU A 39 -17.21 4.96 -6.00
C GLU A 39 -16.05 3.95 -6.08
N LEU A 40 -15.76 3.26 -4.99
CA LEU A 40 -14.74 2.20 -4.98
C LEU A 40 -15.08 1.08 -5.99
N LEU A 41 -16.35 0.67 -6.06
CA LEU A 41 -16.85 -0.34 -7.00
C LEU A 41 -16.83 0.13 -8.46
N SER A 42 -16.85 1.44 -8.72
CA SER A 42 -16.88 2.04 -10.05
C SER A 42 -15.52 2.01 -10.78
N GLY A 43 -14.52 1.30 -10.24
CA GLY A 43 -13.23 1.07 -10.90
C GLY A 43 -12.12 2.03 -10.48
N HIS A 44 -12.38 2.92 -9.51
CA HIS A 44 -11.38 3.86 -8.98
C HIS A 44 -10.40 3.22 -7.98
N CYS A 45 -10.60 1.95 -7.62
CA CYS A 45 -9.75 1.22 -6.69
C CYS A 45 -9.46 -0.19 -7.20
N ILE A 46 -8.20 -0.62 -7.15
CA ILE A 46 -7.78 -1.97 -7.50
C ILE A 46 -7.02 -2.65 -6.36
N TYR A 47 -7.23 -3.95 -6.21
CA TYR A 47 -6.46 -4.80 -5.30
C TYR A 47 -5.54 -5.74 -6.09
N LEU A 48 -4.23 -5.56 -5.92
CA LEU A 48 -3.20 -6.36 -6.58
C LEU A 48 -2.58 -7.36 -5.59
N SER A 49 -3.10 -8.59 -5.59
CA SER A 49 -2.54 -9.67 -4.75
C SER A 49 -1.13 -10.03 -5.18
N ASN A 50 -0.23 -10.25 -4.22
CA ASN A 50 1.15 -10.70 -4.46
C ASN A 50 1.92 -9.82 -5.45
N PHE A 51 1.60 -8.52 -5.49
CA PHE A 51 2.15 -7.60 -6.49
C PHE A 51 3.68 -7.55 -6.45
N PHE A 52 4.28 -7.51 -5.26
CA PHE A 52 5.72 -7.37 -5.12
C PHE A 52 6.50 -8.69 -5.04
N GLY A 53 5.85 -9.78 -4.67
CA GLY A 53 6.47 -11.09 -4.47
C GLY A 53 5.43 -12.15 -4.16
N ALA A 54 5.85 -13.41 -4.18
CA ALA A 54 4.99 -14.54 -3.87
C ALA A 54 4.51 -14.51 -2.41
N SER A 55 3.43 -15.23 -2.12
CA SER A 55 2.98 -15.45 -0.74
C SER A 55 4.11 -16.10 0.07
N GLY A 56 4.52 -15.47 1.17
CA GLY A 56 5.64 -15.92 2.01
C GLY A 56 7.01 -15.38 1.62
N ASP A 57 7.12 -14.59 0.55
CA ASP A 57 8.33 -13.83 0.25
C ASP A 57 8.40 -12.56 1.11
N PHE A 58 9.26 -12.60 2.13
CA PHE A 58 9.50 -11.47 3.03
C PHE A 58 10.77 -10.69 2.70
N THR A 59 11.36 -10.88 1.51
CA THR A 59 12.64 -10.26 1.14
C THR A 59 12.58 -8.74 1.22
N ILE A 60 11.57 -8.12 0.60
CA ILE A 60 11.38 -6.66 0.63
C ILE A 60 11.19 -6.17 2.07
N LEU A 61 10.38 -6.88 2.86
CA LEU A 61 10.13 -6.51 4.26
C LEU A 61 11.43 -6.53 5.09
N LYS A 62 12.22 -7.61 4.98
CA LYS A 62 13.50 -7.76 5.69
C LYS A 62 14.51 -6.70 5.26
N SER A 63 14.60 -6.42 3.96
CA SER A 63 15.48 -5.37 3.44
C SER A 63 15.08 -3.98 3.93
N LEU A 64 13.78 -3.65 3.94
CA LEU A 64 13.30 -2.39 4.50
C LEU A 64 13.57 -2.27 6.01
N ALA A 65 13.34 -3.34 6.77
CA ALA A 65 13.63 -3.36 8.21
C ALA A 65 15.12 -3.10 8.49
N ASN A 66 16.02 -3.82 7.81
CA ASN A 66 17.46 -3.62 7.94
C ASN A 66 17.90 -2.19 7.57
N GLU A 67 17.35 -1.65 6.48
CA GLU A 67 17.65 -0.28 6.04
C GLU A 67 17.16 0.76 7.06
N LEU A 68 16.01 0.53 7.70
CA LEU A 68 15.49 1.38 8.78
C LEU A 68 16.36 1.31 10.04
N GLU A 69 16.81 0.13 10.44
CA GLU A 69 17.70 -0.06 11.59
C GLU A 69 19.06 0.64 11.39
N GLN A 70 19.58 0.63 10.17
CA GLN A 70 20.83 1.30 9.82
C GLN A 70 20.68 2.83 9.72
N ASN A 71 19.46 3.35 9.56
CA ASN A 71 19.19 4.76 9.33
C ASN A 71 18.32 5.39 10.45
N THR A 72 18.64 5.05 11.70
CA THR A 72 17.95 5.56 12.91
C THR A 72 18.15 7.05 13.16
N LEU A 73 19.16 7.68 12.54
CA LEU A 73 19.61 9.04 12.85
C LEU A 73 18.85 10.19 12.13
N GLY A 74 17.85 9.89 11.29
CA GLY A 74 17.30 10.88 10.35
C GLY A 74 15.80 11.20 10.45
N GLY A 75 15.15 10.98 11.59
CA GLY A 75 13.71 11.23 11.73
C GLY A 75 12.98 10.36 12.75
N MET A 76 13.73 9.73 13.65
CA MET A 76 13.17 8.90 14.72
C MET A 76 12.53 9.78 15.79
N VAL A 77 11.31 10.24 15.52
CA VAL A 77 10.48 10.98 16.47
C VAL A 77 9.93 9.98 17.48
N ASN A 78 10.60 9.89 18.63
CA ASN A 78 10.34 8.90 19.69
C ASN A 78 9.05 9.16 20.50
N TRP A 79 8.09 9.89 19.94
CA TRP A 79 6.86 10.31 20.63
C TRP A 79 5.59 9.67 20.07
N SER A 80 5.67 8.75 19.10
CA SER A 80 4.50 8.01 18.62
C SER A 80 4.84 6.58 18.20
N LYS A 81 3.90 5.64 18.37
CA LYS A 81 3.97 4.25 17.87
C LYS A 81 4.15 4.13 16.34
N HIS A 82 3.99 5.26 15.65
CA HIS A 82 4.06 5.40 14.21
C HIS A 82 5.38 6.07 13.84
N LEU A 83 6.35 5.30 13.37
CA LEU A 83 7.55 5.88 12.78
C LEU A 83 7.26 6.26 11.33
N LYS A 84 7.74 7.42 10.88
CA LYS A 84 7.57 7.86 9.50
C LYS A 84 8.81 8.53 8.95
N HIS A 85 9.09 8.30 7.68
CA HIS A 85 10.08 9.02 6.90
C HIS A 85 9.41 9.63 5.66
N GLU A 86 9.46 10.94 5.54
CA GLU A 86 9.09 11.64 4.30
C GLU A 86 10.24 11.48 3.29
N ASN A 87 9.90 11.09 2.06
CA ASN A 87 10.86 10.94 0.95
C ASN A 87 12.15 10.19 1.36
N PRO A 88 12.07 8.93 1.83
CA PRO A 88 13.20 8.21 2.43
C PRO A 88 14.28 7.90 1.39
N SER A 89 15.16 8.86 1.16
CA SER A 89 16.22 8.77 0.14
C SER A 89 17.29 7.73 0.50
N PHE A 90 17.40 7.33 1.76
CA PHE A 90 18.33 6.32 2.26
C PHE A 90 17.99 4.89 1.81
N SER A 91 16.71 4.59 1.57
CA SER A 91 16.26 3.23 1.31
C SER A 91 16.24 2.92 -0.19
N LYS A 92 17.23 2.15 -0.66
CA LYS A 92 17.24 1.64 -2.05
C LYS A 92 16.07 0.69 -2.30
N THR A 93 15.66 -0.08 -1.28
CA THR A 93 14.56 -1.03 -1.39
C THR A 93 13.23 -0.28 -1.58
N PHE A 94 12.98 0.76 -0.80
CA PHE A 94 11.80 1.60 -0.94
C PHE A 94 11.76 2.31 -2.30
N LYS A 95 12.89 2.84 -2.78
CA LYS A 95 12.98 3.43 -4.12
C LYS A 95 12.60 2.43 -5.22
N ALA A 96 13.05 1.19 -5.14
CA ALA A 96 12.69 0.14 -6.10
C ALA A 96 11.19 -0.21 -6.06
N VAL A 97 10.60 -0.25 -4.86
CA VAL A 97 9.14 -0.43 -4.67
C VAL A 97 8.37 0.69 -5.37
N ILE A 98 8.74 1.96 -5.11
CA ILE A 98 8.09 3.12 -5.71
C ILE A 98 8.26 3.14 -7.22
N GLN A 99 9.45 2.82 -7.74
CA GLN A 99 9.70 2.75 -9.18
C GLN A 99 8.84 1.68 -9.86
N ARG A 100 8.64 0.53 -9.22
CA ARG A 100 7.76 -0.52 -9.75
C ARG A 100 6.30 -0.08 -9.74
N MET A 101 5.86 0.63 -8.70
CA MET A 101 4.51 1.20 -8.66
C MET A 101 4.31 2.28 -9.73
N SER A 102 5.25 3.22 -9.84
CA SER A 102 5.18 4.32 -10.80
C SER A 102 5.11 3.80 -12.23
N HIS A 103 5.90 2.76 -12.53
CA HIS A 103 5.88 2.09 -13.83
C HIS A 103 4.56 1.35 -14.09
N TYR A 104 4.05 0.60 -13.11
CA TYR A 104 2.79 -0.14 -13.28
C TYR A 104 1.58 0.77 -13.49
N PHE A 105 1.52 1.89 -12.75
CA PHE A 105 0.41 2.84 -12.84
C PHE A 105 0.60 3.91 -13.91
N ASP A 106 1.77 3.95 -14.56
CA ASP A 106 2.13 4.99 -15.54
C ASP A 106 1.98 6.41 -14.97
N VAL A 107 2.62 6.66 -13.82
CA VAL A 107 2.55 7.94 -13.11
C VAL A 107 3.90 8.45 -12.66
N ASP A 108 4.04 9.78 -12.56
CA ASP A 108 5.18 10.43 -11.93
C ASP A 108 4.94 10.62 -10.42
N VAL A 109 5.88 10.11 -9.61
CA VAL A 109 5.78 10.20 -8.15
C VAL A 109 6.58 11.39 -7.64
N HIS A 110 5.88 12.43 -7.17
CA HIS A 110 6.49 13.65 -6.65
C HIS A 110 6.77 13.63 -5.14
N ALA A 111 6.06 12.78 -4.39
CA ALA A 111 6.21 12.69 -2.94
C ALA A 111 5.92 11.26 -2.47
N THR A 112 6.66 10.82 -1.45
CA THR A 112 6.49 9.50 -0.84
C THR A 112 6.61 9.60 0.67
N ARG A 113 5.94 8.69 1.38
CA ARG A 113 6.04 8.53 2.81
C ARG A 113 6.16 7.05 3.14
N LEU A 114 7.20 6.69 3.90
CA LEU A 114 7.32 5.37 4.50
C LEU A 114 6.83 5.46 5.94
N ASN A 115 5.70 4.82 6.21
CA ASN A 115 5.21 4.62 7.57
C ASN A 115 5.63 3.23 8.07
N PHE A 116 6.17 3.17 9.27
CA PHE A 116 6.57 1.96 9.97
C PHE A 116 5.86 1.90 11.31
N TYR A 117 5.00 0.91 11.46
CA TYR A 117 4.18 0.70 12.64
C TYR A 117 4.88 -0.33 13.51
N ARG A 118 5.37 0.13 14.67
CA ARG A 118 6.00 -0.73 15.68
C ARG A 118 4.93 -1.18 16.65
N ASP A 119 4.13 -2.16 16.23
CA ASP A 119 3.16 -2.87 17.07
C ASP A 119 3.44 -4.37 17.01
#